data_AF-A0A382RE52-F1
#
_entry.id   AF-A0A382RE52-F1
#
_cell.length_a   1.000
_cell.length_b   1.000
_cell.length_c   1.000
_cell.angle_alpha   90.00
_cell.angle_beta   90.00
_cell.angle_gamma   90.00
#
_symmetry.space_group_name_H-M   'P 1'
#
loop_
_entity.id
_entity.type
_entity.pdbx_description
1 polymer ?
#
loop_
_entity_poly.entity_id
_entity_poly.type
_entity_poly.pdbx_seq_one_letter_code
_entity_poly.pdbx_strand_id
1 'polypeptide(L)'
;VKVRSYVILLTLAGLGGASVLAIFGWWKFSGLQSATDELRLEAERSGAASQEHLDIQVFLTSSSDALNAMEVYPKEFKGLFGVVRNSLVYSAASLEKITEEYSSNYKADTLNQLKKEISGINDALDQMEEVKFSKKAGGSSRILREAARSTFDEFAKKLEISLEWLQNEADSNINSRKEELSARWMDLEQSRKEASIFSWIAVVLYFGITAFLAW
;
A
#
# COMPACT_ATOMS: atom_id res chain seq x y z
N VAL A 1 -4.64 -8.93 -72.87
CA VAL A 1 -5.54 -9.02 -71.68
C VAL A 1 -4.83 -9.62 -70.45
N LYS A 2 -4.05 -10.71 -70.59
CA LYS A 2 -3.36 -11.39 -69.46
C LYS A 2 -2.47 -10.51 -68.56
N VAL A 3 -1.64 -9.62 -69.13
CA VAL A 3 -0.69 -8.81 -68.34
C VAL A 3 -1.39 -7.75 -67.47
N ARG A 4 -2.43 -7.08 -68.00
CA ARG A 4 -3.19 -6.07 -67.24
C ARG A 4 -3.96 -6.70 -66.08
N SER A 5 -4.55 -7.89 -66.25
CA SER A 5 -5.20 -8.61 -65.15
C SER A 5 -4.19 -9.07 -64.08
N TYR A 6 -2.99 -9.47 -64.47
CA TYR A 6 -1.92 -9.87 -63.55
C TYR A 6 -1.43 -8.70 -62.69
N VAL A 7 -1.21 -7.54 -63.31
CA VAL A 7 -0.83 -6.32 -62.59
C VAL A 7 -1.95 -5.90 -61.64
N ILE A 8 -3.21 -5.89 -62.07
CA ILE A 8 -4.35 -5.53 -61.21
C ILE A 8 -4.47 -6.49 -60.01
N LEU A 9 -4.30 -7.80 -60.22
CA LEU A 9 -4.30 -8.81 -59.15
C LEU A 9 -3.16 -8.60 -58.16
N LEU A 10 -1.95 -8.31 -58.66
CA LEU A 10 -0.79 -8.04 -57.81
C LEU A 10 -0.97 -6.77 -56.97
N THR A 11 -1.51 -5.70 -57.56
CA THR A 11 -1.77 -4.44 -56.84
C THR A 11 -2.91 -4.61 -55.82
N LEU A 12 -3.98 -5.35 -56.16
CA LEU A 12 -5.06 -5.63 -55.21
C LEU A 12 -4.57 -6.51 -54.05
N ALA A 13 -3.74 -7.52 -54.32
CA ALA A 13 -3.17 -8.39 -53.31
C ALA A 13 -2.19 -7.62 -52.39
N GLY A 14 -1.36 -6.75 -52.96
CA GLY A 14 -0.47 -5.88 -52.19
C GLY A 14 -1.22 -4.89 -51.30
N LEU A 15 -2.27 -4.25 -51.83
CA LEU A 15 -3.12 -3.31 -51.08
C LEU A 15 -3.93 -4.03 -49.99
N GLY A 16 -4.49 -5.19 -50.31
CA GLY A 16 -5.21 -6.05 -49.35
C GLY A 16 -4.31 -6.53 -48.21
N GLY A 17 -3.10 -7.01 -48.54
CA GLY A 17 -2.11 -7.41 -47.54
C GLY A 17 -1.68 -6.25 -46.63
N ALA A 18 -1.41 -5.07 -47.20
CA ALA A 18 -1.07 -3.87 -46.42
C ALA A 18 -2.23 -3.42 -45.50
N SER A 19 -3.48 -3.54 -45.96
CA SER A 19 -4.66 -3.16 -45.18
C SER A 19 -4.87 -4.09 -43.98
N VAL A 20 -4.66 -5.40 -44.18
CA VAL A 20 -4.69 -6.39 -43.09
C VAL A 20 -3.60 -6.08 -42.06
N LEU A 21 -2.36 -5.84 -42.51
CA LEU A 21 -1.25 -5.47 -41.61
C LEU A 21 -1.54 -4.19 -40.82
N ALA A 22 -2.13 -3.17 -41.44
CA ALA A 22 -2.50 -1.93 -40.78
C ALA A 22 -3.57 -2.14 -39.69
N ILE A 23 -4.63 -2.89 -39.99
CA ILE A 23 -5.71 -3.20 -39.02
C ILE A 23 -5.17 -4.04 -37.86
N PHE A 24 -4.37 -5.06 -38.16
CA PHE A 24 -3.75 -5.91 -37.13
C PHE A 24 -2.76 -5.13 -36.26
N GLY A 25 -1.91 -4.29 -36.87
CA GLY A 25 -0.98 -3.44 -36.15
C GLY A 25 -1.69 -2.46 -35.23
N TRP A 26 -2.76 -1.82 -35.71
CA TRP A 26 -3.60 -0.94 -34.91
C TRP A 26 -4.23 -1.66 -33.71
N TRP A 27 -4.85 -2.81 -33.94
CA TRP A 27 -5.49 -3.59 -32.88
C TRP A 27 -4.49 -4.02 -31.80
N LYS A 28 -3.32 -4.53 -32.20
CA LYS A 28 -2.25 -4.92 -31.25
C LYS A 28 -1.67 -3.74 -30.49
N PHE A 29 -1.45 -2.60 -31.15
CA PHE A 29 -0.97 -1.38 -30.49
C PHE A 29 -1.99 -0.87 -29.46
N SER A 30 -3.28 -0.86 -29.81
CA SER A 30 -4.34 -0.46 -28.87
C SER A 30 -4.42 -1.37 -27.64
N GLY A 31 -4.23 -2.69 -27.80
CA GLY A 31 -4.20 -3.63 -26.67
C GLY A 31 -3.00 -3.41 -25.75
N LEU A 32 -1.80 -3.22 -26.32
CA LEU A 32 -0.59 -2.90 -25.55
C LEU A 32 -0.69 -1.56 -24.82
N GLN A 33 -1.31 -0.56 -25.45
CA GLN A 33 -1.54 0.74 -24.81
C GLN A 33 -2.47 0.60 -23.60
N SER A 34 -3.59 -0.12 -23.74
CA SER A 34 -4.51 -0.38 -22.63
C SER A 34 -3.82 -1.11 -21.47
N ALA A 35 -3.05 -2.17 -21.74
CA ALA A 35 -2.31 -2.90 -20.72
C ALA A 35 -1.23 -2.03 -20.03
N THR A 36 -0.60 -1.13 -20.79
CA THR A 36 0.39 -0.17 -20.25
C THR A 36 -0.27 0.86 -19.35
N ASP A 37 -1.44 1.38 -19.74
CA ASP A 37 -2.20 2.34 -18.94
C ASP A 37 -2.73 1.71 -17.65
N GLU A 38 -3.24 0.47 -17.71
CA GLU A 38 -3.65 -0.28 -16.52
C GLU A 38 -2.47 -0.54 -15.58
N LEU A 39 -1.32 -0.95 -16.11
CA LEU A 39 -0.10 -1.12 -15.31
C LEU A 39 0.35 0.18 -14.65
N ARG A 40 0.24 1.31 -15.36
CA ARG A 40 0.60 2.64 -14.82
C ARG A 40 -0.33 3.04 -13.69
N LEU A 41 -1.64 2.86 -13.86
CA LEU A 41 -2.62 3.14 -12.80
C LEU A 41 -2.38 2.26 -11.57
N GLU A 42 -2.06 0.98 -11.76
CA GLU A 42 -1.76 0.08 -10.65
C GLU A 42 -0.43 0.43 -9.98
N ALA A 43 0.58 0.87 -10.73
CA ALA A 43 1.83 1.36 -10.17
C ALA A 43 1.64 2.64 -9.32
N GLU A 44 0.80 3.57 -9.79
CA GLU A 44 0.43 4.77 -9.03
C GLU A 44 -0.29 4.40 -7.72
N ARG A 45 -1.24 3.45 -7.77
CA ARG A 45 -1.94 2.94 -6.57
C ARG A 45 -1.02 2.21 -5.61
N SER A 46 -0.13 1.36 -6.13
CA SER A 46 0.87 0.65 -5.32
C SER A 46 1.84 1.63 -4.64
N GLY A 47 2.22 2.71 -5.34
CA GLY A 47 3.00 3.80 -4.77
C GLY A 47 2.28 4.50 -3.62
N ALA A 48 0.99 4.84 -3.79
CA ALA A 48 0.18 5.44 -2.74
C ALA A 48 0.02 4.49 -1.52
N ALA A 49 -0.26 3.20 -1.75
CA ALA A 49 -0.35 2.20 -0.70
C ALA A 49 0.98 2.00 0.04
N SER A 50 2.12 2.15 -0.66
CA SER A 50 3.43 2.11 -0.01
C SER A 50 3.66 3.32 0.89
N GLN A 51 3.20 4.50 0.52
CA GLN A 51 3.30 5.69 1.36
C GLN A 51 2.41 5.58 2.61
N GLU A 52 1.18 5.11 2.43
CA GLU A 52 0.25 4.79 3.52
C GLU A 52 0.87 3.79 4.50
N HIS A 53 1.47 2.71 4.00
CA HIS A 53 2.14 1.71 4.85
C HIS A 53 3.28 2.32 5.67
N LEU A 54 4.09 3.20 5.09
CA LEU A 54 5.16 3.90 5.81
C LEU A 54 4.61 4.79 6.94
N ASP A 55 3.53 5.54 6.68
CA ASP A 55 2.90 6.39 7.68
C ASP A 55 2.31 5.56 8.84
N ILE A 56 1.74 4.39 8.54
CA ILE A 56 1.28 3.44 9.56
C ILE A 56 2.44 2.90 10.37
N GLN A 57 3.56 2.56 9.74
CA GLN A 57 4.75 2.08 10.46
C GLN A 57 5.32 3.13 11.42
N VAL A 58 5.25 4.42 11.07
CA VAL A 58 5.63 5.52 11.97
C VAL A 58 4.71 5.55 13.20
N PHE A 59 3.39 5.40 12.99
CA PHE A 59 2.43 5.30 14.07
C PHE A 59 2.65 4.08 14.96
N LEU A 60 2.84 2.89 14.37
CA LEU A 60 3.11 1.65 15.10
C LEU A 60 4.38 1.76 15.94
N THR A 61 5.46 2.28 15.35
CA THR A 61 6.76 2.43 16.02
C THR A 61 6.67 3.39 17.20
N SER A 62 6.12 4.59 16.98
CA SER A 62 6.00 5.60 18.05
C SER A 62 5.10 5.13 19.20
N SER A 63 4.04 4.38 18.90
CA SER A 63 3.16 3.78 19.90
C SER A 63 3.87 2.68 20.69
N SER A 64 4.59 1.78 20.00
CA SER A 64 5.38 0.73 20.64
C SER A 64 6.49 1.30 21.51
N ASP A 65 7.19 2.35 21.06
CA ASP A 65 8.21 3.05 21.83
C ASP A 65 7.64 3.63 23.14
N ALA A 66 6.43 4.18 23.11
CA ALA A 66 5.76 4.68 24.31
C ALA A 66 5.48 3.55 25.33
N LEU A 67 4.97 2.41 24.86
CA LEU A 67 4.68 1.26 25.70
C LEU A 67 5.97 0.64 26.26
N ASN A 68 6.95 0.38 25.39
CA ASN A 68 8.24 -0.21 25.74
C ASN A 68 9.03 0.67 26.71
N ALA A 69 8.95 2.01 26.60
CA ALA A 69 9.62 2.89 27.52
C ALA A 69 9.17 2.66 28.97
N MET A 70 7.90 2.34 29.22
CA MET A 70 7.40 2.03 30.57
C MET A 70 7.86 0.68 31.12
N GLU A 71 8.40 -0.19 30.26
CA GLU A 71 8.94 -1.50 30.63
C GLU A 71 10.46 -1.48 30.80
N VAL A 72 11.16 -0.80 29.88
CA VAL A 72 12.62 -0.79 29.78
C VAL A 72 13.26 0.16 30.79
N TYR A 73 12.66 1.34 31.00
CA TYR A 73 13.25 2.31 31.91
C TYR A 73 13.01 1.96 33.38
N PRO A 74 13.99 2.17 34.27
CA PRO A 74 13.80 2.00 35.70
C PRO A 74 12.67 2.90 36.22
N LYS A 75 11.84 2.41 37.14
CA LYS A 75 10.73 3.18 37.75
C LYS A 75 11.17 4.50 38.41
N GLU A 76 12.42 4.54 38.86
CA GLU A 76 13.11 5.68 39.48
C GLU A 76 13.56 6.75 38.46
N PHE A 77 13.57 6.43 37.16
CA PHE A 77 14.02 7.36 36.12
C PHE A 77 13.12 8.60 36.10
N LYS A 78 13.72 9.77 36.38
CA LYS A 78 12.99 11.04 36.50
C LYS A 78 12.33 11.47 35.19
N GLY A 79 12.92 11.12 34.05
CA GLY A 79 12.43 11.50 32.73
C GLY A 79 11.42 10.52 32.12
N LEU A 80 11.02 9.46 32.82
CA LEU A 80 10.23 8.36 32.24
C LEU A 80 8.92 8.86 31.61
N PHE A 81 8.12 9.59 32.39
CA PHE A 81 6.85 10.14 31.90
C PHE A 81 7.04 11.10 30.72
N GLY A 82 8.12 11.88 30.72
CA GLY A 82 8.44 12.77 29.60
C GLY A 82 8.81 12.03 28.31
N VAL A 83 9.59 10.95 28.42
CA VAL A 83 9.93 10.10 27.26
C VAL A 83 8.68 9.47 26.66
N VAL A 84 7.85 8.85 27.51
CA VAL A 84 6.62 8.18 27.08
C VAL A 84 5.65 9.18 26.45
N ARG A 85 5.48 10.35 27.07
CA ARG A 85 4.59 11.40 26.56
C ARG A 85 5.05 11.95 25.22
N ASN A 86 6.35 12.12 25.00
CA ASN A 86 6.85 12.52 23.69
C ASN A 86 6.49 11.49 22.62
N SER A 87 6.71 10.20 22.89
CA SER A 87 6.33 9.13 21.97
C SER A 87 4.82 9.09 21.71
N LEU A 88 3.98 9.32 22.74
CA LEU A 88 2.52 9.39 22.57
C LEU A 88 2.06 10.61 21.76
N VAL A 89 2.75 11.76 21.86
CA VAL A 89 2.45 12.93 21.03
C VAL A 89 2.75 12.63 19.57
N TYR A 90 3.89 12.00 19.26
CA TYR A 90 4.21 11.56 17.90
C TYR A 90 3.23 10.51 17.38
N SER A 91 2.84 9.55 18.23
CA SER A 91 1.82 8.55 17.93
C SER A 91 0.47 9.20 17.62
N ALA A 92 -0.01 10.12 18.45
CA ALA A 92 -1.26 10.84 18.22
C ALA A 92 -1.24 11.65 16.92
N ALA A 93 -0.17 12.38 16.64
CA ALA A 93 0.00 13.14 15.40
C ALA A 93 0.02 12.23 14.16
N SER A 94 0.70 11.07 14.26
CA SER A 94 0.75 10.09 13.16
C SER A 94 -0.63 9.46 12.92
N LEU A 95 -1.39 9.16 13.98
CA LEU A 95 -2.76 8.66 13.87
C LEU A 95 -3.72 9.70 13.30
N GLU A 96 -3.52 10.98 13.61
CA GLU A 96 -4.28 12.08 13.02
C GLU A 96 -4.04 12.13 11.50
N LYS A 97 -2.77 12.10 11.07
CA LYS A 97 -2.41 12.01 9.65
C LYS A 97 -3.09 10.81 8.97
N ILE A 98 -3.04 9.62 9.58
CA ILE A 98 -3.70 8.42 9.03
C ILE A 98 -5.22 8.62 8.92
N THR A 99 -5.83 9.28 9.91
CA THR A 99 -7.27 9.56 9.88
C THR A 99 -7.62 10.55 8.78
N GLU A 100 -6.79 11.57 8.56
CA GLU A 100 -7.06 12.60 7.54
C GLU A 100 -6.83 12.08 6.12
N GLU A 101 -5.72 11.39 5.89
CA GLU A 101 -5.28 10.99 4.55
C GLU A 101 -5.83 9.63 4.12
N TYR A 102 -6.07 8.72 5.07
CA TYR A 102 -6.35 7.30 4.79
C TYR A 102 -7.63 6.77 5.46
N SER A 103 -8.52 7.63 5.98
CA SER A 103 -9.75 7.19 6.65
C SER A 103 -10.67 6.33 5.78
N SER A 104 -10.62 6.45 4.45
CA SER A 104 -11.40 5.59 3.55
C SER A 104 -10.96 4.13 3.58
N ASN A 105 -9.71 3.87 3.97
CA ASN A 105 -9.10 2.54 3.92
C ASN A 105 -9.30 1.77 5.23
N TYR A 106 -9.68 2.46 6.31
CA TYR A 106 -9.84 1.90 7.64
C TYR A 106 -11.25 2.13 8.19
N LYS A 107 -11.69 1.24 9.08
CA LYS A 107 -12.97 1.42 9.77
C LYS A 107 -12.86 2.61 10.73
N ALA A 108 -13.82 3.53 10.66
CA ALA A 108 -13.87 4.69 11.54
C ALA A 108 -13.85 4.30 13.03
N ASP A 109 -14.55 3.23 13.40
CA ASP A 109 -14.56 2.71 14.77
C ASP A 109 -13.17 2.31 15.25
N THR A 110 -12.33 1.73 14.38
CA THR A 110 -10.97 1.32 14.74
C THR A 110 -10.06 2.53 14.98
N LEU A 111 -10.10 3.52 14.09
CA LEU A 111 -9.29 4.75 14.26
C LEU A 111 -9.72 5.52 15.52
N ASN A 112 -11.03 5.58 15.80
CA ASN A 112 -11.55 6.18 17.02
C ASN A 112 -11.15 5.39 18.28
N GLN A 113 -11.11 4.06 18.19
CA GLN A 113 -10.66 3.21 19.28
C GLN A 113 -9.18 3.46 19.60
N LEU A 114 -8.30 3.53 18.59
CA LEU A 114 -6.88 3.86 18.77
C LEU A 114 -6.69 5.25 19.43
N LYS A 115 -7.46 6.25 19.00
CA LYS A 115 -7.45 7.59 19.62
C LYS A 115 -7.83 7.53 21.10
N LYS A 116 -8.88 6.77 21.42
CA LYS A 116 -9.35 6.58 22.80
C LYS A 116 -8.32 5.86 23.65
N GLU A 117 -7.63 4.87 23.10
CA GLU A 117 -6.59 4.12 23.80
C GLU A 117 -5.38 5.01 24.12
N ILE A 118 -4.90 5.80 23.15
CA ILE A 118 -3.81 6.78 23.37
C ILE A 118 -4.20 7.83 24.42
N SER A 119 -5.44 8.33 24.37
CA SER A 119 -5.95 9.27 25.39
C SER A 119 -5.98 8.61 26.77
N GLY A 120 -6.48 7.38 26.87
CA GLY A 120 -6.55 6.64 28.13
C GLY A 120 -5.17 6.37 28.73
N ILE A 121 -4.16 6.13 27.89
CA ILE A 121 -2.76 6.02 28.34
C ILE A 121 -2.27 7.36 28.89
N ASN A 122 -2.51 8.48 28.19
CA ASN A 122 -2.13 9.82 28.68
C ASN A 122 -2.77 10.14 30.03
N ASP A 123 -4.07 9.87 30.18
CA ASP A 123 -4.81 10.10 31.44
C ASP A 123 -4.23 9.23 32.58
N ALA A 124 -3.88 7.97 32.29
CA ALA A 124 -3.25 7.10 33.27
C ALA A 124 -1.83 7.57 33.65
N LEU A 125 -1.06 8.08 32.69
CA LEU A 125 0.26 8.67 32.96
C LEU A 125 0.16 9.90 33.85
N ASP A 126 -0.82 10.78 33.63
CA ASP A 126 -1.06 11.94 34.50
C ASP A 126 -1.36 11.51 35.93
N GLN A 127 -2.24 10.52 36.12
CA GLN A 127 -2.53 9.98 37.45
C GLN A 127 -1.28 9.36 38.10
N MET A 128 -0.47 8.63 37.33
CA MET A 128 0.78 8.04 37.83
C MET A 128 1.79 9.12 38.25
N GLU A 129 1.90 10.20 37.49
CA GLU A 129 2.81 11.31 37.74
C GLU A 129 2.37 12.11 38.98
N GLU A 130 1.08 12.47 39.08
CA GLU A 130 0.50 13.16 40.23
C GLU A 130 0.74 12.40 41.53
N VAL A 131 0.48 11.08 41.54
CA VAL A 131 0.66 10.28 42.75
C VAL A 131 2.14 10.12 43.12
N LYS A 132 3.06 10.09 42.14
CA LYS A 132 4.52 10.04 42.37
C LYS A 132 5.04 11.32 43.04
N PHE A 133 4.50 12.48 42.67
CA PHE A 133 4.91 13.77 43.23
C PHE A 133 4.07 14.24 44.43
N SER A 134 2.97 13.55 44.75
CA SER A 134 2.15 13.87 45.92
C SER A 134 2.91 13.65 47.25
N LYS A 135 3.00 14.69 48.09
CA LYS A 135 3.66 14.64 49.41
C LYS A 135 2.89 13.82 50.47
N LYS A 136 1.72 13.27 50.17
CA LYS A 136 0.92 12.47 51.11
C LYS A 136 1.46 11.03 51.19
N ALA A 137 2.58 10.87 51.90
CA ALA A 137 3.16 9.58 52.22
C ALA A 137 2.29 8.84 53.26
N GLY A 138 1.33 8.04 52.77
CA GLY A 138 0.52 7.12 53.58
C GLY A 138 -0.02 5.96 52.73
N GLY A 139 -0.58 4.92 53.36
CA GLY A 139 -1.05 3.70 52.68
C GLY A 139 -2.02 3.92 51.49
N SER A 140 -2.77 5.03 51.50
CA SER A 140 -3.65 5.46 50.39
C SER A 140 -2.87 5.80 49.10
N SER A 141 -1.64 6.31 49.20
CA SER A 141 -0.78 6.61 48.03
C SER A 141 -0.31 5.34 47.32
N ARG A 142 -0.20 4.20 48.04
CA ARG A 142 0.14 2.92 47.40
C ARG A 142 -1.02 2.36 46.57
N ILE A 143 -2.24 2.37 47.13
CA ILE A 143 -3.44 1.90 46.43
C ILE A 143 -3.70 2.74 45.17
N LEU A 144 -3.55 4.06 45.26
CA LEU A 144 -3.71 4.95 44.11
C LEU A 144 -2.65 4.71 43.02
N ARG A 145 -1.39 4.41 43.38
CA ARG A 145 -0.34 4.04 42.40
C ARG A 145 -0.64 2.73 41.71
N GLU A 146 -1.06 1.72 42.46
CA GLU A 146 -1.40 0.40 41.90
C GLU A 146 -2.62 0.51 40.97
N ALA A 147 -3.63 1.31 41.34
CA ALA A 147 -4.79 1.58 40.49
C ALA A 147 -4.40 2.29 39.19
N ALA A 148 -3.67 3.40 39.25
CA ALA A 148 -3.23 4.15 38.07
C ALA A 148 -2.36 3.30 37.14
N ARG A 149 -1.47 2.46 37.72
CA ARG A 149 -0.67 1.51 36.93
C ARG A 149 -1.54 0.44 36.27
N SER A 150 -2.52 -0.10 36.98
CA SER A 150 -3.45 -1.07 36.41
C SER A 150 -4.25 -0.49 35.24
N THR A 151 -4.68 0.77 35.33
CA THR A 151 -5.36 1.47 34.23
C THR A 151 -4.43 1.67 33.04
N PHE A 152 -3.17 2.08 33.28
CA PHE A 152 -2.16 2.15 32.22
C PHE A 152 -1.97 0.80 31.54
N ASP A 153 -1.77 -0.28 32.30
CA ASP A 153 -1.53 -1.62 31.77
C ASP A 153 -2.75 -2.15 30.98
N GLU A 154 -3.98 -1.78 31.38
CA GLU A 154 -5.20 -2.13 30.64
C GLU A 154 -5.25 -1.43 29.27
N PHE A 155 -5.00 -0.12 29.23
CA PHE A 155 -4.98 0.62 27.97
C PHE A 155 -3.80 0.25 27.09
N ALA A 156 -2.64 -0.06 27.67
CA ALA A 156 -1.46 -0.53 26.96
C ALA A 156 -1.75 -1.84 26.21
N LYS A 157 -2.38 -2.82 26.86
CA LYS A 157 -2.77 -4.09 26.22
C LYS A 157 -3.80 -3.89 25.12
N LYS A 158 -4.78 -3.02 25.33
CA LYS A 158 -5.78 -2.70 24.31
C LYS A 158 -5.12 -2.06 23.09
N LEU A 159 -4.23 -1.09 23.32
CA LEU A 159 -3.47 -0.44 22.27
C LEU A 159 -2.61 -1.46 21.51
N GLU A 160 -1.86 -2.33 22.21
CA GLU A 160 -1.04 -3.38 21.60
C GLU A 160 -1.87 -4.27 20.64
N ILE A 161 -3.03 -4.75 21.08
CA ILE A 161 -3.94 -5.54 20.23
C ILE A 161 -4.43 -4.73 19.01
N SER A 162 -4.80 -3.47 19.21
CA SER A 162 -5.25 -2.58 18.13
C SER A 162 -4.13 -2.27 17.13
N LEU A 163 -2.89 -2.13 17.59
CA LEU A 163 -1.71 -1.94 16.75
C LEU A 163 -1.40 -3.19 15.92
N GLU A 164 -1.45 -4.38 16.52
CA GLU A 164 -1.27 -5.65 15.78
C GLU A 164 -2.35 -5.80 14.70
N TRP A 165 -3.59 -5.48 15.01
CA TRP A 165 -4.68 -5.50 14.02
C TRP A 165 -4.39 -4.53 12.86
N LEU A 166 -4.03 -3.29 13.17
CA LEU A 166 -3.74 -2.28 12.16
C LEU A 166 -2.55 -2.68 11.29
N GLN A 167 -1.51 -3.24 11.89
CA GLN A 167 -0.34 -3.75 11.17
C GLN A 167 -0.73 -4.85 10.19
N ASN A 168 -1.51 -5.85 10.65
CA ASN A 168 -1.94 -6.95 9.80
C ASN A 168 -2.79 -6.45 8.61
N GLU A 169 -3.67 -5.47 8.82
CA GLU A 169 -4.48 -4.89 7.76
C GLU A 169 -3.61 -4.12 6.76
N ALA A 170 -2.66 -3.32 7.24
CA ALA A 170 -1.73 -2.57 6.41
C ALA A 170 -0.81 -3.49 5.58
N ASP A 171 -0.28 -4.55 6.20
CA ASP A 171 0.56 -5.56 5.54
C ASP A 171 -0.24 -6.35 4.49
N SER A 172 -1.49 -6.69 4.80
CA SER A 172 -2.41 -7.34 3.84
C SER A 172 -2.67 -6.45 2.62
N ASN A 173 -3.00 -5.17 2.84
CA ASN A 173 -3.27 -4.21 1.77
C ASN A 173 -2.03 -4.03 0.86
N ILE A 174 -0.85 -3.75 1.42
CA ILE A 174 0.36 -3.56 0.59
C ILE A 174 0.77 -4.84 -0.15
N ASN A 175 0.60 -6.02 0.45
CA ASN A 175 0.94 -7.29 -0.21
C ASN A 175 0.00 -7.58 -1.37
N SER A 176 -1.32 -7.41 -1.18
CA SER A 176 -2.29 -7.57 -2.28
C SER A 176 -2.00 -6.62 -3.46
N ARG A 177 -1.63 -5.35 -3.18
CA ARG A 177 -1.24 -4.39 -4.23
C ARG A 177 0.03 -4.77 -4.97
N LYS A 178 1.03 -5.33 -4.26
CA LYS A 178 2.25 -5.84 -4.89
C LYS A 178 1.96 -7.04 -5.80
N GLU A 179 1.06 -7.93 -5.37
CA GLU A 179 0.62 -9.06 -6.18
C GLU A 179 -0.14 -8.60 -7.43
N GLU A 180 -1.09 -7.67 -7.29
CA GLU A 180 -1.82 -7.06 -8.41
C GLU A 180 -0.87 -6.39 -9.41
N LEU A 181 0.08 -5.59 -8.93
CA LEU A 181 1.08 -4.94 -9.78
C LEU A 181 1.95 -5.96 -10.54
N SER A 182 2.38 -7.02 -9.85
CA SER A 182 3.15 -8.11 -10.45
C SER A 182 2.35 -8.84 -11.53
N ALA A 183 1.08 -9.15 -11.27
CA ALA A 183 0.20 -9.79 -12.23
C ALA A 183 -0.02 -8.93 -13.49
N ARG A 184 -0.24 -7.61 -13.32
CA ARG A 184 -0.36 -6.67 -14.44
C ARG A 184 0.92 -6.57 -15.25
N TRP A 185 2.07 -6.64 -14.59
CA TRP A 185 3.36 -6.62 -15.27
C TRP A 185 3.58 -7.89 -16.11
N MET A 186 3.22 -9.05 -15.57
CA MET A 186 3.26 -10.33 -16.29
C MET A 186 2.33 -10.33 -17.51
N ASP A 187 1.12 -9.81 -17.38
CA ASP A 187 0.15 -9.71 -18.48
C ASP A 187 0.65 -8.80 -19.61
N LEU A 188 1.26 -7.67 -19.27
CA LEU A 188 1.90 -6.78 -20.22
C LEU A 188 3.06 -7.47 -20.97
N GLU A 189 3.91 -8.19 -20.25
CA GLU A 189 5.03 -8.92 -20.83
C GLU A 189 4.56 -10.05 -21.75
N GLN A 190 3.51 -10.77 -21.37
CA GLN A 190 2.87 -11.78 -22.23
C GLN A 190 2.26 -11.14 -23.48
N SER A 191 1.53 -10.04 -23.33
CA SER A 191 0.94 -9.29 -24.44
C SER A 191 2.01 -8.80 -25.43
N ARG A 192 3.18 -8.37 -24.93
CA ARG A 192 4.34 -8.01 -25.78
C ARG A 192 4.90 -9.21 -26.54
N LYS A 193 5.09 -10.35 -25.88
CA LYS A 193 5.58 -11.58 -26.51
C LYS A 193 4.63 -12.06 -27.61
N GLU A 194 3.33 -12.10 -27.32
CA GLU A 194 2.31 -12.46 -28.30
C GLU A 194 2.32 -11.49 -29.48
N ALA A 195 2.33 -10.17 -29.24
CA ALA A 195 2.39 -9.17 -30.30
C ALA A 195 3.64 -9.35 -31.21
N SER A 196 4.79 -9.68 -30.62
CA SER A 196 6.02 -9.98 -31.38
C SER A 196 5.89 -11.23 -32.26
N ILE A 197 5.36 -12.32 -31.70
CA ILE A 197 5.14 -13.58 -32.44
C ILE A 197 4.16 -13.37 -33.60
N PHE A 198 3.02 -12.73 -33.33
CA PHE A 198 2.01 -12.46 -34.36
C PHE A 198 2.54 -11.52 -35.45
N SER A 199 3.36 -10.52 -35.09
CA SER A 199 4.01 -9.64 -36.08
C SER A 199 4.95 -10.43 -36.99
N TRP A 200 5.74 -11.35 -36.43
CA TRP A 200 6.62 -12.21 -37.22
C TRP A 200 5.86 -13.11 -38.21
N ILE A 201 4.77 -13.73 -37.75
CA ILE A 201 3.89 -14.55 -38.60
C ILE A 201 3.30 -13.70 -39.74
N ALA A 202 2.83 -12.49 -39.43
CA ALA A 202 2.26 -11.59 -40.42
C ALA A 202 3.27 -11.15 -41.49
N VAL A 203 4.52 -10.89 -41.10
CA VAL A 203 5.62 -10.59 -42.03
C VAL A 203 5.92 -11.78 -42.93
N VAL A 204 6.05 -12.99 -42.37
CA VAL A 204 6.32 -14.22 -43.15
C VAL A 204 5.20 -14.52 -44.14
N LEU A 205 3.93 -14.38 -43.72
CA LEU A 205 2.77 -14.58 -44.60
C LEU A 205 2.74 -13.55 -45.73
N TYR A 206 3.00 -12.27 -45.43
CA TYR A 206 3.04 -11.22 -46.44
C TYR A 206 4.12 -11.48 -47.49
N PHE A 207 5.35 -11.82 -47.06
CA PHE A 207 6.43 -12.16 -47.98
C PHE A 207 6.18 -13.46 -48.77
N GLY A 208 5.59 -14.48 -48.14
CA GLY A 208 5.24 -15.73 -48.81
C GLY A 208 4.18 -15.54 -49.89
N ILE A 209 3.12 -14.79 -49.60
CA ILE A 209 2.04 -14.49 -50.55
C ILE A 209 2.56 -13.63 -51.71
N THR A 210 3.36 -12.60 -51.42
CA THR A 210 3.94 -11.74 -52.46
C THR A 210 4.93 -12.48 -53.35
N ALA A 211 5.78 -13.34 -52.79
CA ALA A 211 6.70 -14.18 -53.57
C ALA A 211 5.95 -15.20 -54.45
N PHE A 212 4.89 -15.84 -53.92
CA PHE A 212 4.05 -16.78 -54.68
C PHE A 212 3.30 -16.11 -55.84
N LEU A 213 2.78 -14.89 -55.62
CA LEU A 213 2.07 -14.14 -56.66
C LEU A 213 3.01 -13.49 -57.70
N ALA A 214 4.28 -13.30 -57.35
CA ALA A 214 5.30 -12.76 -58.24
C ALA A 214 5.93 -13.82 -59.17
N TRP A 215 5.65 -15.11 -58.93
CA TRP A 215 6.20 -16.24 -59.67
C TRP A 215 5.20 -16.84 -60.67
#